data_AF-A0A662GMA7-F1
#
_entry.id   AF-A0A662GMA7-F1
#
_cell.length_a   1.000
_cell.length_b   1.000
_cell.length_c   1.000
_cell.angle_alpha   90.00
_cell.angle_beta   90.00
_cell.angle_gamma   90.00
#
_symmetry.space_group_name_H-M   'P 1'
#
loop_
_entity.id
_entity.type
_entity.pdbx_description
1 polymer ?
#
loop_
_entity_poly.entity_id
_entity_poly.type
_entity_poly.pdbx_seq_one_letter_code
_entity_poly.pdbx_strand_id
1 'polypeptide(L)'
;MVKLAHLLPGIGSTVVSIAVGYFAAQIYSRGDLAAAVIAGLAFIGAIVVAIAGWGMSFALFGEEQEQPVKVAKSQSDEILRIYMARQKAMLEMLDETVDLLKEIKEILKGGVAE
;
A
#
# COMPACT_ATOMS: atom_id res chain seq x y z
N MET A 1 -5.56 -18.24 1.28
CA MET A 1 -4.15 -18.38 0.82
C MET A 1 -3.97 -17.82 -0.60
N VAL A 2 -4.58 -16.67 -0.95
CA VAL A 2 -4.65 -16.21 -2.36
C VAL A 2 -3.64 -15.08 -2.68
N LYS A 3 -3.01 -14.46 -1.67
CA LYS A 3 -2.14 -13.29 -1.86
C LYS A 3 -0.86 -13.53 -2.69
N LEU A 4 -0.33 -14.77 -2.73
CA LEU A 4 0.91 -15.07 -3.45
C LEU A 4 0.67 -15.24 -4.97
N ALA A 5 -0.52 -15.72 -5.36
CA ALA A 5 -0.87 -15.93 -6.77
C ALA A 5 -1.01 -14.59 -7.53
N HIS A 6 -1.36 -13.51 -6.85
CA HIS A 6 -1.44 -12.17 -7.46
C HIS A 6 -0.06 -11.56 -7.72
N LEU A 7 0.99 -12.02 -7.04
CA LEU A 7 2.39 -11.60 -7.27
C LEU A 7 3.08 -12.43 -8.36
N LEU A 8 2.49 -13.56 -8.75
CA LEU A 8 3.04 -14.48 -9.75
C LEU A 8 3.29 -13.83 -11.12
N PRO A 9 2.40 -12.96 -11.65
CA PRO A 9 2.66 -12.22 -12.88
C PRO A 9 3.86 -11.27 -12.78
N GLY A 10 4.01 -10.57 -11.65
CA GLY A 10 5.15 -9.68 -11.38
C GLY A 10 6.46 -10.46 -11.28
N ILE A 11 6.49 -11.48 -10.43
CA ILE A 11 7.67 -12.35 -10.24
C ILE A 11 8.05 -13.05 -11.55
N GLY A 12 7.07 -13.62 -12.26
CA GLY A 12 7.27 -14.30 -13.54
C GLY A 12 7.84 -13.35 -14.61
N SER A 13 7.28 -12.15 -14.75
CA SER A 13 7.79 -11.15 -15.70
C SER A 13 9.23 -10.73 -15.39
N THR A 14 9.60 -10.66 -14.11
CA THR A 14 10.95 -10.29 -13.68
C THR A 14 11.95 -11.39 -14.04
N VAL A 15 11.60 -12.66 -13.80
CA VAL A 15 12.42 -13.82 -14.18
C VAL A 15 12.61 -13.90 -15.69
N VAL A 16 11.54 -13.71 -16.47
CA VAL A 16 11.61 -13.70 -17.94
C VAL A 16 12.49 -12.56 -18.44
N SER A 17 12.37 -11.36 -17.86
CA SER A 17 13.17 -10.20 -18.25
C SER A 17 14.67 -10.40 -17.99
N ILE A 18 15.02 -11.02 -16.86
CA ILE A 18 16.41 -11.38 -16.54
C ILE A 18 16.95 -12.42 -17.53
N ALA A 19 16.16 -13.44 -17.86
CA ALA A 19 16.55 -14.45 -18.84
C ALA A 19 16.78 -13.83 -20.23
N VAL A 20 15.87 -12.97 -20.69
CA VAL A 20 16.00 -12.26 -21.97
C VAL A 20 17.24 -11.38 -21.99
N GLY A 21 17.50 -10.61 -20.92
CA GLY A 21 18.71 -9.80 -20.80
C GLY A 21 20.00 -10.62 -20.81
N TYR A 22 20.01 -11.78 -20.16
CA TYR A 22 21.14 -12.70 -20.14
C TYR A 22 21.45 -13.26 -21.53
N PHE A 23 20.44 -13.73 -22.27
CA PHE A 23 20.63 -14.23 -23.64
C PHE A 23 21.01 -13.10 -24.62
N ALA A 24 20.41 -11.92 -24.47
CA ALA A 24 20.77 -10.75 -25.27
C ALA A 24 22.25 -10.36 -25.07
N ALA A 25 22.76 -10.44 -23.83
CA ALA A 25 24.15 -10.19 -23.52
C ALA A 25 25.11 -11.26 -24.08
N GLN A 26 24.68 -12.53 -24.17
CA GLN A 26 25.48 -13.59 -24.79
C GLN A 26 25.57 -13.48 -26.32
N ILE A 27 24.50 -13.00 -26.96
CA ILE A 27 24.44 -12.83 -28.43
C ILE A 27 25.23 -11.59 -28.86
N TYR A 28 25.45 -10.63 -27.97
CA TYR A 28 26.20 -9.42 -28.27
C TYR A 28 27.68 -9.71 -28.53
N SER A 29 28.08 -9.65 -29.81
CA SER A 29 29.49 -9.71 -30.22
C SER A 29 30.02 -8.30 -30.46
N ARG A 30 31.16 -7.95 -29.84
CA ARG A 30 31.79 -6.63 -29.97
C ARG A 30 32.21 -6.38 -31.42
N GLY A 31 31.57 -5.41 -32.06
CA GLY A 31 31.87 -5.01 -33.44
C GLY A 31 30.75 -5.28 -34.43
N ASP A 32 29.69 -6.01 -34.03
CA ASP A 32 28.51 -6.23 -34.87
C ASP A 32 27.39 -5.24 -34.51
N LEU A 33 27.14 -4.29 -35.42
CA LEU A 33 26.11 -3.27 -35.26
C LEU A 33 24.70 -3.89 -35.23
N ALA A 34 24.47 -5.00 -35.92
CA ALA A 34 23.19 -5.69 -35.94
C ALA A 34 22.92 -6.36 -34.58
N ALA A 35 23.93 -7.00 -33.99
CA ALA A 35 23.84 -7.57 -32.65
C ALA A 35 23.59 -6.49 -31.58
N ALA A 36 24.20 -5.30 -31.72
CA ALA A 36 23.96 -4.17 -30.83
C ALA A 36 22.50 -3.69 -30.86
N VAL A 37 21.91 -3.56 -32.06
CA VAL A 37 20.52 -3.14 -32.22
C VAL A 37 19.55 -4.19 -31.68
N ILE A 38 19.81 -5.48 -31.93
CA ILE A 38 18.98 -6.58 -31.44
C ILE A 38 19.03 -6.67 -29.91
N ALA A 39 20.22 -6.57 -29.31
CA ALA A 39 20.38 -6.57 -27.86
C ALA A 39 19.70 -5.35 -27.21
N GLY A 40 19.79 -4.17 -27.83
CA GLY A 40 19.10 -2.97 -27.38
C GLY A 40 17.57 -3.12 -27.40
N LEU A 41 17.01 -3.66 -28.48
CA LEU A 41 15.58 -3.94 -28.59
C LEU A 41 15.12 -5.00 -27.58
N ALA A 42 15.92 -6.04 -27.35
CA ALA A 42 15.63 -7.06 -26.34
C ALA A 42 15.59 -6.46 -24.92
N PHE A 43 16.49 -5.53 -24.61
CA PHE A 43 16.49 -4.82 -23.33
C PHE A 43 15.25 -3.95 -23.14
N ILE A 44 14.87 -3.18 -24.17
CA ILE A 44 13.65 -2.36 -24.14
C ILE A 44 12.42 -3.26 -23.95
N GLY A 45 12.34 -4.36 -24.70
CA GLY A 45 11.28 -5.35 -24.56
C GLY A 45 11.20 -5.95 -23.15
N ALA A 46 12.34 -6.31 -22.56
CA ALA A 46 12.40 -6.82 -21.19
C ALA A 46 11.88 -5.79 -20.17
N ILE A 47 12.25 -4.51 -20.30
CA ILE A 47 11.76 -3.44 -19.42
C ILE A 47 10.24 -3.29 -19.53
N VAL A 48 9.70 -3.29 -20.74
CA VAL A 48 8.25 -3.18 -20.97
C VAL A 48 7.50 -4.37 -20.37
N VAL A 49 8.02 -5.58 -20.55
CA VAL A 49 7.43 -6.80 -19.98
C VAL A 49 7.46 -6.78 -18.45
N ALA A 50 8.56 -6.33 -17.83
CA ALA A 50 8.64 -6.19 -16.38
C ALA A 50 7.62 -5.17 -15.86
N ILE A 51 7.50 -3.99 -16.49
CA ILE A 51 6.53 -2.96 -16.09
C ILE A 51 5.10 -3.49 -16.24
N ALA A 52 4.79 -4.16 -17.36
CA ALA A 52 3.47 -4.73 -17.58
C ALA A 52 3.12 -5.85 -16.58
N GLY A 53 4.08 -6.71 -16.24
CA GLY A 53 3.87 -7.79 -15.28
C GLY A 53 3.63 -7.29 -13.86
N TRP A 54 4.36 -6.26 -13.43
CA TRP A 54 4.09 -5.59 -12.17
C TRP A 54 2.78 -4.80 -12.21
N GLY A 55 2.47 -4.11 -13.30
CA GLY A 55 1.19 -3.43 -13.50
C GLY A 55 -0.01 -4.37 -13.37
N MET A 56 0.05 -5.56 -13.97
CA MET A 56 -0.97 -6.60 -13.81
C MET A 56 -1.03 -7.14 -12.38
N SER A 57 0.11 -7.31 -11.73
CA SER A 57 0.16 -7.75 -10.33
C SER A 57 -0.51 -6.74 -9.39
N PHE A 58 -0.31 -5.44 -9.60
CA PHE A 58 -0.96 -4.38 -8.83
C PHE A 58 -2.44 -4.20 -9.20
N ALA A 59 -2.81 -4.33 -10.47
CA ALA A 59 -4.20 -4.29 -10.90
C ALA A 59 -5.02 -5.43 -10.29
N LEU A 60 -4.48 -6.65 -10.25
CA LEU A 60 -5.12 -7.79 -9.58
C LEU A 60 -5.22 -7.61 -8.07
N PHE A 61 -4.27 -6.89 -7.45
CA PHE A 61 -4.36 -6.48 -6.04
C PHE A 61 -5.43 -5.41 -5.81
N GLY A 62 -5.67 -4.54 -6.80
CA GLY A 62 -6.72 -3.52 -6.79
C GLY A 62 -8.12 -4.09 -7.04
N GLU A 63 -8.25 -5.10 -7.90
CA GLU A 63 -9.51 -5.82 -8.14
C GLU A 63 -10.01 -6.58 -6.90
N GLU A 64 -9.13 -7.03 -6.00
CA GLU A 64 -9.56 -7.57 -4.69
C GLU A 64 -10.14 -6.49 -3.75
N GLN A 65 -9.86 -5.20 -3.96
CA GLN A 65 -10.54 -4.09 -3.25
C GLN A 65 -11.83 -3.64 -3.95
N GLU A 66 -11.98 -3.91 -5.25
CA GLU A 66 -13.17 -3.55 -6.05
C GLU A 66 -14.20 -4.67 -6.19
N GLN A 67 -14.11 -5.76 -5.42
CA GLN A 67 -15.33 -6.53 -5.19
C GLN A 67 -16.30 -5.60 -4.46
N PRO A 68 -17.50 -5.31 -5.00
CA PRO A 68 -18.52 -4.62 -4.24
C PRO A 68 -18.79 -5.53 -3.06
N VAL A 69 -18.27 -5.14 -1.90
CA VAL A 69 -18.50 -5.85 -0.67
C VAL A 69 -20.02 -5.82 -0.52
N LYS A 70 -20.68 -6.93 -0.85
CA LYS A 70 -21.97 -7.26 -0.29
C LYS A 70 -21.69 -7.48 1.18
N VAL A 71 -21.49 -6.36 1.88
CA VAL A 71 -21.21 -6.29 3.30
C VAL A 71 -22.34 -7.06 3.92
N ALA A 72 -21.99 -8.15 4.60
CA ALA A 72 -22.75 -8.64 5.72
C ALA A 72 -22.92 -7.45 6.69
N LYS A 73 -23.97 -6.67 6.45
CA LYS A 73 -24.29 -5.37 7.08
C LYS A 73 -24.22 -5.45 8.61
N SER A 74 -24.42 -6.64 9.16
CA SER A 74 -24.43 -6.92 10.59
C SER A 74 -23.06 -6.78 11.30
N GLN A 75 -21.95 -7.26 10.72
CA GLN A 75 -20.67 -7.28 11.44
C GLN A 75 -19.95 -5.92 11.42
N SER A 76 -20.09 -5.15 10.34
CA SER A 76 -19.50 -3.81 10.26
C SER A 76 -20.22 -2.81 11.16
N ASP A 77 -21.56 -2.90 11.26
CA ASP A 77 -22.35 -2.03 12.15
C ASP A 77 -22.05 -2.27 13.63
N GLU A 78 -21.82 -3.52 14.03
CA GLU A 78 -21.47 -3.86 15.42
C GLU A 78 -20.11 -3.30 15.82
N ILE A 79 -19.12 -3.44 14.94
CA ILE A 79 -17.78 -2.86 15.15
C ILE A 79 -17.88 -1.33 15.22
N LEU A 80 -18.63 -0.69 14.32
CA LEU A 80 -18.85 0.76 14.36
C LEU A 80 -19.49 1.23 15.67
N ARG A 81 -20.49 0.51 16.18
CA ARG A 81 -21.13 0.84 17.46
C ARG A 81 -20.16 0.79 18.63
N ILE A 82 -19.28 -0.22 18.67
CA ILE A 82 -18.24 -0.33 19.70
C ILE A 82 -17.26 0.83 19.61
N TYR A 83 -16.81 1.19 18.40
CA TYR A 83 -15.92 2.33 18.19
C TYR A 83 -16.59 3.66 18.57
N MET A 84 -17.86 3.87 18.23
CA MET A 84 -18.61 5.07 18.62
C MET A 84 -18.77 5.18 20.14
N ALA A 85 -19.10 4.08 20.82
CA ALA A 85 -19.21 4.06 22.28
C ALA A 85 -17.87 4.41 22.95
N ARG A 86 -16.76 3.85 22.43
CA ARG A 86 -15.41 4.15 22.92
C ARG A 86 -15.02 5.62 22.68
N GLN A 87 -15.33 6.16 21.50
CA GLN A 87 -15.05 7.56 21.18
C GLN A 87 -15.86 8.53 22.05
N LYS A 88 -17.13 8.20 22.33
CA LYS A 88 -17.96 8.98 23.23
C LYS A 88 -17.39 9.02 24.66
N ALA A 89 -17.00 7.88 25.21
CA ALA A 89 -16.37 7.82 26.54
C ALA A 89 -15.04 8.60 26.59
N MET A 90 -14.27 8.57 25.50
CA MET A 90 -13.02 9.33 25.41
C MET A 90 -13.24 10.84 25.36
N LEU A 91 -14.33 11.30 24.72
CA LEU A 91 -14.71 12.71 24.71
C LEU A 91 -15.19 13.18 26.09
N GLU A 92 -15.98 12.36 26.79
CA GLU A 92 -16.46 12.66 28.14
C GLU A 92 -15.29 12.79 29.13
N MET A 93 -14.32 11.89 29.07
CA MET A 93 -13.07 11.99 29.84
C MET A 93 -12.25 13.26 29.51
N LEU A 94 -12.30 13.71 28.25
CA LEU A 94 -11.62 14.94 27.84
C LEU A 94 -12.29 16.17 28.45
N ASP A 95 -13.63 16.20 28.46
CA ASP A 95 -14.41 17.28 29.07
C ASP A 95 -14.13 17.35 30.58
N GLU A 96 -14.12 16.22 31.29
CA GLU A 96 -13.72 16.17 32.71
C GLU A 96 -12.30 16.69 32.93
N THR A 97 -11.36 16.33 32.06
CA THR A 97 -9.98 16.82 32.12
C THR A 97 -9.93 18.34 31.93
N VAL A 98 -10.74 18.88 31.02
CA VAL A 98 -10.84 20.33 30.79
C VAL A 98 -11.40 21.04 32.02
N ASP A 99 -12.41 20.49 32.68
CA ASP A 99 -12.98 21.08 33.87
C ASP A 99 -12.02 21.06 35.06
N LEU A 100 -11.29 19.95 35.27
CA LEU A 100 -10.21 19.89 36.26
C LEU A 100 -9.12 20.95 35.98
N LEU A 101 -8.75 21.15 34.72
CA LEU A 101 -7.78 22.19 34.35
C LEU A 101 -8.32 23.61 34.61
N LYS A 102 -9.62 23.84 34.46
CA LYS A 102 -10.25 25.13 34.83
C LYS A 102 -10.25 25.32 36.34
N GLU A 103 -10.57 24.30 37.12
CA GLU A 103 -10.52 24.35 38.58
C GLU A 103 -9.10 24.65 39.07
N ILE A 104 -8.09 23.97 38.54
CA ILE A 104 -6.69 24.25 38.84
C ILE A 104 -6.34 25.70 38.49
N LYS A 105 -6.79 26.18 37.33
CA LYS A 105 -6.57 27.57 36.90
C LYS A 105 -7.25 28.58 37.84
N GLU A 106 -8.44 28.27 38.35
CA GLU A 106 -9.15 29.12 39.31
C GLU A 106 -8.46 29.13 40.66
N ILE A 107 -8.00 27.98 41.16
CA ILE A 107 -7.20 27.87 42.38
C ILE A 107 -5.91 28.70 42.24
N LEU A 108 -5.21 28.57 41.11
CA LEU A 108 -4.00 29.35 40.84
C LEU A 108 -4.28 30.85 40.72
N LYS A 109 -5.42 31.26 40.16
CA LYS A 109 -5.80 32.69 40.13
C LYS A 109 -6.21 33.22 41.49
N GLY A 110 -6.91 32.41 42.31
CA GLY A 110 -7.32 32.76 43.66
C GLY A 110 -6.12 32.86 44.62
N GLY A 111 -5.14 31.97 44.48
CA GLY A 111 -3.90 31.98 45.26
C GLY A 111 -2.87 33.05 44.85
N VAL A 112 -3.14 33.83 43.80
CA VAL A 112 -2.29 34.96 43.37
C VAL A 112 -2.83 36.31 43.88
N ALA A 113 -3.96 36.30 44.60
CA ALA A 113 -4.59 37.50 45.17
C ALA A 113 -4.29 37.75 46.66
N GLU A 114 -3.32 37.04 47.25
CA GLU A 114 -2.71 37.38 48.55
C GLU A 114 -1.27 37.88 48.38
#